data_AF-A0A9X4NXV2-F1
#
_entry.id   AF-A0A9X4NXV2-F1
#
_cell.length_a   1.000
_cell.length_b   1.000
_cell.length_c   1.000
_cell.angle_alpha   90.00
_cell.angle_beta   90.00
_cell.angle_gamma   90.00
#
_symmetry.space_group_name_H-M   'P 1'
#
loop_
_entity.id
_entity.type
_entity.pdbx_description
1 polymer ?
#
loop_
_entity_poly.entity_id
_entity_poly.type
_entity_poly.pdbx_seq_one_letter_code
_entity_poly.pdbx_strand_id
1 'polypeptide(L)'
;MKLDKQGNPVISSVNEQLVSVFDISQTEDFVKGKQIDSDLVQEVSSSIPREKAIQYFQELSKLSTKSIHFTEKAMEVDDKSIHFENSWYSKQREVLYIKKHLSPEKALQTLVQELAYQKYFNSELSPELQKAEVLSMSYIMLRQIGLETDLQIPNVFSQMNAVEIENTLDGLQEKTNSFSKEFRSLRNPKKKNKMQEMSFKEKMELAKHKQQKQIKEKSSGKKVQGVPKVQVI
;
A
#
# COMPACT_ATOMS: atom_id res chain seq x y z
N MET A 1 -16.14 -24.99 -22.90
CA MET A 1 -14.98 -24.97 -21.98
C MET A 1 -14.34 -26.35 -22.01
N LYS A 2 -13.11 -26.48 -22.50
CA LYS A 2 -12.42 -27.78 -22.49
C LYS A 2 -11.80 -27.96 -21.11
N LEU A 3 -12.03 -29.13 -20.50
CA LEU A 3 -11.38 -29.52 -19.25
C LEU A 3 -10.31 -30.58 -19.57
N ASP A 4 -9.23 -30.63 -18.78
CA ASP A 4 -8.23 -31.68 -18.87
C ASP A 4 -8.77 -33.00 -18.30
N LYS A 5 -7.95 -34.05 -18.33
CA LYS A 5 -8.33 -35.36 -17.81
C LYS A 5 -8.54 -35.38 -16.29
N GLN A 6 -8.11 -34.34 -15.56
CA GLN A 6 -8.32 -34.14 -14.14
C GLN A 6 -9.49 -33.18 -13.82
N GLY A 7 -10.17 -32.64 -14.84
CA GLY A 7 -11.30 -31.73 -14.68
C GLY A 7 -10.92 -30.25 -14.53
N ASN A 8 -9.66 -29.86 -14.77
CA ASN A 8 -9.25 -28.46 -14.73
C ASN A 8 -9.49 -27.76 -16.07
N PRO A 9 -9.78 -26.44 -16.09
CA PRO A 9 -9.92 -25.67 -17.32
C PRO A 9 -8.65 -25.72 -18.18
N VAL A 10 -8.79 -26.09 -19.46
CA VAL A 10 -7.73 -25.95 -20.46
C VAL A 10 -7.86 -24.56 -21.09
N ILE A 11 -6.91 -23.68 -20.78
CA ILE A 11 -6.79 -22.38 -21.46
C ILE A 11 -6.25 -22.66 -22.87
N SER A 12 -7.10 -22.50 -23.88
CA SER A 12 -6.78 -22.88 -25.27
C SER A 12 -5.97 -21.82 -26.04
N SER A 13 -6.03 -20.55 -25.63
CA SER A 13 -5.19 -19.46 -26.13
C SER A 13 -5.30 -18.24 -25.20
N VAL A 14 -4.21 -17.49 -25.05
CA VAL A 14 -4.24 -16.12 -24.53
C VAL A 14 -4.28 -15.22 -25.76
N ASN A 15 -5.35 -14.43 -25.91
CA ASN A 15 -5.43 -13.43 -26.97
C ASN A 15 -5.06 -12.08 -26.38
N GLU A 16 -3.86 -11.60 -26.66
CA GLU A 16 -3.51 -10.20 -26.49
C GLU A 16 -4.25 -9.36 -27.53
N GLN A 17 -4.99 -8.35 -27.09
CA GLN A 17 -5.64 -7.38 -27.98
C GLN A 17 -5.07 -6.00 -27.69
N LEU A 18 -4.48 -5.37 -28.71
CA LEU A 18 -4.10 -3.97 -28.66
C LEU A 18 -5.37 -3.10 -28.70
N VAL A 19 -5.55 -2.27 -27.68
CA VAL A 19 -6.66 -1.32 -27.59
C VAL A 19 -6.13 0.08 -27.85
N SER A 20 -6.69 0.77 -28.83
CA SER A 20 -6.37 2.19 -29.07
C SER A 20 -6.95 3.05 -27.97
N VAL A 21 -6.11 3.85 -27.32
CA VAL A 21 -6.50 4.81 -26.28
C VAL A 21 -6.30 6.23 -26.80
N PHE A 22 -7.24 7.12 -26.49
CA PHE A 22 -7.12 8.55 -26.76
C PHE A 22 -6.72 9.28 -25.48
N ASP A 23 -5.72 10.14 -25.56
CA ASP A 23 -5.39 11.04 -24.46
C ASP A 23 -6.48 12.12 -24.39
N ILE A 24 -7.06 12.29 -23.20
CA ILE A 24 -8.14 13.25 -22.99
C ILE A 24 -7.70 14.70 -23.28
N SER A 25 -6.40 15.00 -23.17
CA SER A 25 -5.83 16.30 -23.54
C SER A 25 -5.95 16.64 -25.03
N GLN A 26 -6.19 15.63 -25.87
CA GLN A 26 -6.38 15.79 -27.32
C GLN A 26 -7.86 16.04 -27.68
N THR A 27 -8.77 16.03 -26.70
CA THR A 27 -10.19 16.24 -26.94
C THR A 27 -10.54 17.72 -27.00
N GLU A 28 -11.54 18.06 -27.81
CA GLU A 28 -12.01 19.44 -28.01
C GLU A 28 -12.44 20.10 -26.69
N ASP A 29 -13.07 19.34 -25.79
CA ASP A 29 -13.53 19.85 -24.51
C ASP A 29 -12.37 20.24 -23.58
N PHE A 30 -11.26 19.48 -23.59
CA PHE A 30 -10.04 19.86 -22.87
C PHE A 30 -9.40 21.13 -23.46
N VAL A 31 -9.25 21.19 -24.79
CA VAL A 31 -8.65 22.35 -25.49
C VAL A 31 -9.47 23.63 -25.29
N LYS A 32 -10.80 23.51 -25.22
CA LYS A 32 -11.70 24.63 -24.95
C LYS A 32 -11.81 24.97 -23.47
N GLY A 33 -11.04 24.32 -22.59
CA GLY A 33 -11.03 24.59 -21.16
C GLY A 33 -12.33 24.27 -20.46
N LYS A 34 -13.17 23.39 -21.03
CA LYS A 34 -14.33 22.88 -20.30
C LYS A 34 -13.82 21.99 -19.18
N GLN A 35 -14.36 22.19 -17.98
CA GLN A 35 -14.07 21.35 -16.84
C GLN A 35 -14.49 19.92 -17.16
N ILE A 36 -13.51 19.02 -17.26
CA ILE A 36 -13.75 17.59 -17.40
C ILE A 36 -13.78 17.03 -15.98
N ASP A 37 -14.99 16.88 -15.44
CA ASP A 37 -15.18 16.14 -14.20
C ASP A 37 -14.94 14.66 -14.48
N SER A 38 -13.69 14.23 -14.32
CA SER A 38 -13.30 12.84 -14.43
C SER A 38 -12.56 12.41 -13.18
N ASP A 39 -13.05 11.34 -12.55
CA ASP A 39 -12.34 10.61 -11.50
C ASP A 39 -10.97 10.07 -11.97
N LEU A 40 -10.68 10.14 -13.28
CA LEU A 40 -9.42 9.74 -13.90
C LEU A 40 -8.36 10.85 -13.89
N VAL A 41 -8.75 12.13 -13.73
CA VAL A 41 -7.81 13.25 -13.69
C VAL A 41 -7.40 13.46 -12.24
N GLN A 42 -6.36 12.75 -11.82
CA GLN A 42 -5.73 13.02 -10.54
C GLN A 42 -4.92 14.31 -10.63
N GLU A 43 -5.28 15.35 -9.86
CA GLU A 43 -4.44 16.54 -9.72
C GLU A 43 -3.09 16.12 -9.10
N VAL A 44 -2.02 16.28 -9.89
CA VAL A 44 -0.65 16.05 -9.44
C VAL A 44 0.06 17.40 -9.40
N SER A 45 0.81 17.65 -8.33
CA SER A 45 1.58 18.88 -8.15
C SER A 45 3.02 18.56 -7.81
N SER A 46 3.94 19.42 -8.23
CA SER A 46 5.35 19.37 -7.78
C SER A 46 5.52 19.86 -6.33
N SER A 47 4.44 20.22 -5.65
CA SER A 47 4.43 20.70 -4.27
C SER A 47 3.34 20.01 -3.46
N ILE A 48 3.61 19.82 -2.18
CA ILE A 48 2.65 19.25 -1.24
C ILE A 48 2.60 20.12 0.03
N PRO A 49 1.41 20.38 0.62
CA PRO A 49 1.34 21.08 1.89
C PRO A 49 2.16 20.37 2.96
N ARG A 50 2.96 21.15 3.71
CA ARG A 50 3.94 20.63 4.67
C ARG A 50 3.33 19.65 5.67
N GLU A 51 2.15 19.95 6.18
CA GLU A 51 1.42 19.15 7.17
C GLU A 51 1.05 17.78 6.57
N LYS A 52 0.57 17.78 5.32
CA LYS A 52 0.23 16.56 4.58
C LYS A 52 1.47 15.72 4.31
N ALA A 53 2.59 16.37 3.97
CA ALA A 53 3.85 15.68 3.74
C ALA A 53 4.41 15.04 5.02
N ILE A 54 4.37 15.76 6.14
CA ILE A 54 4.78 15.22 7.45
C ILE A 54 3.89 14.03 7.83
N GLN A 55 2.58 14.12 7.64
CA GLN A 55 1.67 13.02 7.90
C GLN A 55 2.04 11.78 7.07
N TYR A 56 2.22 11.94 5.76
CA TYR A 56 2.62 10.83 4.89
C TYR A 56 3.97 10.26 5.26
N PHE A 57 4.94 11.09 5.64
CA PHE A 57 6.24 10.64 6.09
C PHE A 57 6.11 9.77 7.35
N GLN A 58 5.34 10.22 8.33
CA GLN A 58 5.09 9.46 9.55
C GLN A 58 4.36 8.14 9.27
N GLU A 59 3.38 8.13 8.38
CA GLU A 59 2.67 6.92 7.97
C GLU A 59 3.62 5.95 7.27
N LEU A 60 4.33 6.40 6.24
CA LEU A 60 5.29 5.59 5.47
C LEU A 60 6.44 5.06 6.33
N SER A 61 6.94 5.84 7.28
CA SER A 61 8.05 5.42 8.15
C SER A 61 7.73 4.16 8.96
N LYS A 62 6.45 3.88 9.22
CA LYS A 62 5.99 2.66 9.92
C LYS A 62 6.16 1.40 9.09
N LEU A 63 6.35 1.52 7.78
CA LEU A 63 6.63 0.40 6.89
C LEU A 63 8.12 0.04 6.87
N SER A 64 9.00 0.89 7.41
CA SER A 64 10.43 0.57 7.43
C SER A 64 10.69 -0.52 8.47
N THR A 65 11.50 -1.50 8.06
CA THR A 65 12.03 -2.52 8.98
C THR A 65 13.31 -2.05 9.68
N LYS A 66 13.80 -0.85 9.35
CA LYS A 66 15.05 -0.27 9.83
C LYS A 66 14.79 1.03 10.59
N SER A 67 15.69 1.36 11.51
CA SER A 67 15.62 2.65 12.21
C SER A 67 16.00 3.77 11.25
N ILE A 68 15.23 4.87 11.22
CA ILE A 68 15.46 6.00 10.32
C ILE A 68 16.09 7.15 11.11
N HIS A 69 17.27 7.60 10.68
CA HIS A 69 18.03 8.67 11.33
C HIS A 69 18.30 9.81 10.35
N PHE A 70 18.05 11.04 10.79
CA PHE A 70 18.41 12.22 10.02
C PHE A 70 19.83 12.69 10.35
N THR A 71 20.65 12.94 9.34
CA THR A 71 22.07 13.26 9.51
C THR A 71 22.56 14.36 8.58
N GLU A 72 23.59 15.09 9.02
CA GLU A 72 24.33 16.08 8.20
C GLU A 72 25.65 15.50 7.67
N LYS A 73 26.00 14.28 8.08
CA LYS A 73 27.19 13.60 7.59
C LYS A 73 27.07 13.37 6.08
N ALA A 74 28.22 13.42 5.40
CA ALA A 74 28.31 12.97 4.03
C ALA A 74 27.88 11.50 3.92
N MET A 75 27.29 11.14 2.78
CA MET A 75 26.94 9.76 2.48
C MET A 75 28.18 8.88 2.52
N GLU A 76 28.08 7.76 3.24
CA GLU A 76 29.07 6.70 3.21
C GLU A 76 28.70 5.77 2.06
N VAL A 77 29.36 5.94 0.92
CA VAL A 77 29.11 5.17 -0.30
C VAL A 77 29.93 3.88 -0.25
N ASP A 78 29.25 2.73 -0.32
CA ASP A 78 29.84 1.42 -0.62
C ASP A 78 29.61 1.11 -2.11
N ASP A 79 30.67 1.01 -2.90
CA ASP A 79 30.59 0.80 -4.35
C ASP A 79 29.84 -0.47 -4.76
N LYS A 80 29.59 -1.40 -3.84
CA LYS A 80 28.85 -2.65 -4.08
C LYS A 80 27.35 -2.55 -3.82
N SER A 81 26.86 -1.42 -3.31
CA SER A 81 25.44 -1.23 -3.00
C SER A 81 24.80 -0.14 -3.83
N ILE A 82 23.49 -0.26 -4.05
CA ILE A 82 22.69 0.79 -4.66
C ILE A 82 22.54 1.94 -3.66
N HIS A 83 22.87 3.15 -4.12
CA HIS A 83 22.67 4.38 -3.37
C HIS A 83 21.68 5.31 -4.04
N PHE A 84 20.96 6.05 -3.21
CA PHE A 84 20.09 7.14 -3.62
C PHE A 84 20.70 8.48 -3.16
N GLU A 85 20.39 9.57 -3.86
CA GLU A 85 21.08 10.86 -3.72
C GLU A 85 21.07 11.44 -2.28
N ASN A 86 20.06 11.09 -1.48
CA ASN A 86 19.81 11.71 -0.17
C ASN A 86 19.75 10.71 0.99
N SER A 87 20.16 9.46 0.76
CA SER A 87 20.10 8.41 1.77
C SER A 87 21.09 7.29 1.53
N TRP A 88 21.41 6.59 2.61
CA TRP A 88 22.20 5.36 2.56
C TRP A 88 21.84 4.46 3.74
N TYR A 89 21.96 3.14 3.53
CA TYR A 89 21.75 2.15 4.58
C TYR A 89 23.08 1.69 5.18
N SER A 90 23.25 1.89 6.49
CA SER A 90 24.42 1.39 7.23
C SER A 90 24.15 -0.03 7.74
N LYS A 91 24.65 -1.05 7.02
CA LYS A 91 24.50 -2.47 7.38
C LYS A 91 25.03 -2.80 8.79
N GLN A 92 26.14 -2.19 9.20
CA GLN A 92 26.77 -2.43 10.51
C GLN A 92 25.89 -1.98 11.69
N ARG A 93 25.11 -0.92 11.49
CA ARG A 93 24.27 -0.31 12.53
C ARG A 93 22.79 -0.62 12.38
N GLU A 94 22.41 -1.24 11.26
CA GLU A 94 21.02 -1.46 10.83
C GLU A 94 20.16 -0.19 10.82
N VAL A 95 20.78 0.92 10.42
CA VAL A 95 20.15 2.25 10.39
C VAL A 95 20.11 2.76 8.95
N LEU A 96 18.94 3.24 8.53
CA LEU A 96 18.76 4.06 7.35
C LEU A 96 19.09 5.52 7.72
N TYR A 97 20.07 6.11 7.04
CA TYR A 97 20.39 7.51 7.18
C TYR A 97 19.76 8.31 6.05
N ILE A 98 19.03 9.38 6.41
CA ILE A 98 18.45 10.36 5.48
C ILE A 98 19.11 11.71 5.73
N LYS A 99 19.47 12.42 4.66
CA LYS A 99 20.06 13.75 4.75
C LYS A 99 19.11 14.74 5.44
N LYS A 100 19.63 15.60 6.32
CA LYS A 100 18.87 16.70 6.93
C LYS A 100 18.58 17.82 5.93
N HIS A 101 17.65 18.71 6.30
CA HIS A 101 17.32 19.94 5.56
C HIS A 101 16.78 19.71 4.15
N LEU A 102 16.21 18.53 3.90
CA LEU A 102 15.46 18.25 2.67
C LEU A 102 14.11 18.99 2.70
N SER A 103 13.63 19.39 1.52
CA SER A 103 12.23 19.80 1.38
C SER A 103 11.30 18.62 1.71
N PRO A 104 10.04 18.87 2.11
CA PRO A 104 9.09 17.79 2.39
C PRO A 104 8.93 16.79 1.24
N GLU A 105 8.93 17.28 0.00
CA GLU A 105 8.87 16.48 -1.23
C GLU A 105 10.08 15.56 -1.35
N LYS A 106 11.29 16.12 -1.20
CA LYS A 106 12.53 15.35 -1.28
C LYS A 106 12.63 14.33 -0.16
N ALA A 107 12.23 14.69 1.06
CA ALA A 107 12.19 13.76 2.19
C ALA A 107 11.22 12.59 1.94
N LEU A 108 10.03 12.86 1.42
CA LEU A 108 9.07 11.82 1.03
C LEU A 108 9.62 10.93 -0.09
N GLN A 109 10.17 11.54 -1.14
CA GLN A 109 10.78 10.83 -2.26
C GLN A 109 11.87 9.87 -1.77
N THR A 110 12.79 10.37 -0.94
CA THR A 110 13.87 9.58 -0.33
C THR A 110 13.33 8.44 0.51
N LEU A 111 12.33 8.70 1.36
CA LEU A 111 11.73 7.66 2.18
C LEU A 111 11.08 6.56 1.33
N VAL A 112 10.31 6.92 0.30
CA VAL A 112 9.62 5.94 -0.55
C VAL A 112 10.63 5.09 -1.33
N GLN A 113 11.70 5.67 -1.86
CA GLN A 113 12.79 4.95 -2.52
C GLN A 113 13.39 3.89 -1.60
N GLU A 114 13.72 4.28 -0.38
CA GLU A 114 14.33 3.39 0.60
C GLU A 114 13.38 2.29 1.09
N LEU A 115 12.10 2.60 1.27
CA LEU A 115 11.09 1.61 1.62
C LEU A 115 10.87 0.59 0.49
N ALA A 116 10.79 1.07 -0.75
CA ALA A 116 10.68 0.20 -1.92
C ALA A 116 11.90 -0.70 -2.05
N TYR A 117 13.11 -0.16 -1.87
CA TYR A 117 14.33 -0.95 -1.90
C TYR A 117 14.40 -1.98 -0.76
N GLN A 118 14.10 -1.60 0.48
CA GLN A 118 14.08 -2.51 1.63
C GLN A 118 13.12 -3.70 1.42
N LYS A 119 11.97 -3.44 0.78
CA LYS A 119 10.89 -4.42 0.67
C LYS A 119 11.02 -5.32 -0.56
N TYR A 120 11.51 -4.78 -1.67
CA TYR A 120 11.53 -5.46 -2.96
C TYR A 120 12.95 -5.63 -3.50
N PHE A 121 13.94 -5.67 -2.62
CA PHE A 121 15.29 -6.08 -2.98
C PHE A 121 15.29 -7.50 -3.56
N ASN A 122 15.84 -7.67 -4.75
CA ASN A 122 16.07 -8.96 -5.39
C ASN A 122 17.55 -9.08 -5.76
N SER A 123 18.26 -9.99 -5.10
CA SER A 123 19.68 -10.25 -5.36
C SER A 123 19.97 -10.85 -6.72
N GLU A 124 18.95 -11.34 -7.44
CA GLU A 124 19.09 -11.91 -8.79
C GLU A 124 19.09 -10.83 -9.88
N LEU A 125 18.61 -9.62 -9.58
CA LEU A 125 18.59 -8.50 -10.54
C LEU A 125 19.95 -7.80 -10.59
N SER A 126 20.30 -7.25 -11.76
CA SER A 126 21.42 -6.33 -11.85
C SER A 126 21.16 -5.06 -11.01
N PRO A 127 22.20 -4.40 -10.49
CA PRO A 127 22.04 -3.16 -9.72
C PRO A 127 21.28 -2.08 -10.48
N GLU A 128 21.49 -1.96 -11.79
CA GLU A 128 20.82 -0.98 -12.64
C GLU A 128 19.33 -1.27 -12.76
N LEU A 129 18.96 -2.54 -12.96
CA LEU A 129 17.56 -2.97 -13.07
C LEU A 129 16.85 -2.83 -11.71
N GLN A 130 17.50 -3.27 -10.63
CA GLN A 130 16.97 -3.09 -9.27
C GLN A 130 16.74 -1.61 -8.96
N LYS A 131 17.65 -0.72 -9.37
CA LYS A 131 17.50 0.73 -9.20
C LYS A 131 16.35 1.27 -10.04
N ALA A 132 16.23 0.84 -11.30
CA ALA A 132 15.13 1.24 -12.17
C ALA A 132 13.76 0.80 -11.62
N GLU A 133 13.64 -0.43 -11.12
CA GLU A 133 12.41 -0.91 -10.47
C GLU A 133 12.05 -0.04 -9.25
N VAL A 134 13.01 0.22 -8.36
CA VAL A 134 12.77 1.04 -7.16
C VAL A 134 12.32 2.45 -7.51
N LEU A 135 12.99 3.09 -8.47
CA LEU A 135 12.64 4.45 -8.88
C LEU A 135 11.26 4.48 -9.56
N SER A 136 10.92 3.46 -10.35
CA SER A 136 9.62 3.34 -11.01
C SER A 136 8.49 3.14 -10.00
N MET A 137 8.66 2.24 -9.02
CA MET A 137 7.70 2.06 -7.92
C MET A 137 7.52 3.37 -7.14
N SER A 138 8.62 4.06 -6.85
CA SER A 138 8.60 5.31 -6.10
C SER A 138 7.82 6.40 -6.84
N TYR A 139 8.08 6.54 -8.15
CA TYR A 139 7.36 7.48 -9.00
C TYR A 139 5.85 7.23 -8.96
N ILE A 140 5.41 5.99 -9.20
CA ILE A 140 3.99 5.65 -9.21
C ILE A 140 3.35 5.89 -7.83
N MET A 141 4.03 5.49 -6.75
CA MET A 141 3.56 5.68 -5.37
C MET A 141 3.40 7.15 -4.99
N LEU A 142 4.37 8.00 -5.34
CA LEU A 142 4.33 9.43 -5.05
C LEU A 142 3.24 10.13 -5.87
N ARG A 143 3.07 9.72 -7.14
CA ARG A 143 2.01 10.23 -7.99
C ARG A 143 0.62 9.89 -7.46
N GLN A 144 0.42 8.70 -6.88
CA GLN A 144 -0.84 8.32 -6.24
C GLN A 144 -1.22 9.20 -5.03
N ILE A 145 -0.27 9.88 -4.40
CA ILE A 145 -0.55 10.85 -3.32
C ILE A 145 -0.62 12.31 -3.82
N GLY A 146 -0.56 12.50 -5.13
CA GLY A 146 -0.62 13.80 -5.81
C GLY A 146 0.73 14.52 -5.87
N LEU A 147 1.84 13.83 -5.65
CA LEU A 147 3.19 14.40 -5.72
C LEU A 147 3.90 13.96 -7.00
N GLU A 148 4.16 14.93 -7.87
CA GLU A 148 4.94 14.73 -9.10
C GLU A 148 6.44 14.82 -8.75
N THR A 149 7.25 13.91 -9.31
CA THR A 149 8.69 13.85 -9.00
C THR A 149 9.51 13.61 -10.26
N ASP A 150 10.61 14.34 -10.40
CA ASP A 150 11.59 14.16 -11.47
C ASP A 150 12.60 13.07 -11.08
N LEU A 151 12.14 11.81 -11.12
CA LEU A 151 12.99 10.66 -10.89
C LEU A 151 13.67 10.26 -12.19
N GLN A 152 14.99 10.38 -12.23
CA GLN A 152 15.82 9.95 -13.35
C GLN A 152 15.93 8.41 -13.36
N ILE A 153 14.98 7.75 -14.01
CA ILE A 153 14.93 6.28 -14.14
C ILE A 153 15.93 5.84 -15.21
N PRO A 154 16.93 4.98 -14.89
CA PRO A 154 17.86 4.47 -15.88
C PRO A 154 17.14 3.72 -17.01
N ASN A 155 17.53 3.96 -18.27
CA ASN A 155 16.95 3.27 -19.44
C ASN A 155 17.50 1.84 -19.60
N VAL A 156 17.12 0.96 -18.67
CA VAL A 156 17.51 -0.46 -18.67
C VAL A 156 16.72 -1.30 -19.67
N PHE A 157 15.54 -0.84 -20.09
CA PHE A 157 14.67 -1.56 -21.03
C PHE A 157 15.24 -1.64 -22.45
N SER A 158 16.12 -0.70 -22.82
CA SER A 158 16.79 -0.70 -24.13
C SER A 158 17.60 -1.97 -24.43
N GLN A 159 17.93 -2.76 -23.41
CA GLN A 159 18.73 -3.98 -23.50
C GLN A 159 17.89 -5.26 -23.38
N MET A 160 16.58 -5.13 -23.17
CA MET A 160 15.65 -6.24 -22.93
C MET A 160 14.83 -6.56 -24.17
N ASN A 161 14.42 -7.82 -24.32
CA ASN A 161 13.44 -8.22 -25.33
C ASN A 161 12.00 -7.94 -24.85
N ALA A 162 11.03 -8.03 -25.76
CA ALA A 162 9.63 -7.68 -25.46
C ALA A 162 9.02 -8.48 -24.31
N VAL A 163 9.29 -9.79 -24.23
CA VAL A 163 8.78 -10.67 -23.18
C VAL A 163 9.41 -10.34 -21.83
N GLU A 164 10.70 -9.99 -21.81
CA GLU A 164 11.39 -9.53 -20.61
C GLU A 164 10.83 -8.19 -20.11
N ILE A 165 10.54 -7.26 -21.03
CA ILE A 165 9.92 -5.98 -20.70
C ILE A 165 8.54 -6.21 -20.09
N GLU A 166 7.70 -7.02 -20.72
CA GLU A 166 6.35 -7.34 -20.24
C GLU A 166 6.38 -7.95 -18.84
N ASN A 167 7.18 -9.00 -18.63
CA ASN A 167 7.33 -9.63 -17.32
C ASN A 167 7.84 -8.64 -16.26
N THR A 168 8.77 -7.75 -16.63
CA THR A 168 9.29 -6.72 -15.73
C THR A 168 8.20 -5.72 -15.35
N LEU A 169 7.39 -5.28 -16.32
CA LEU A 169 6.29 -4.32 -16.10
C LEU A 169 5.17 -4.94 -15.26
N ASP A 170 4.81 -6.20 -15.51
CA ASP A 170 3.83 -6.94 -14.71
C ASP A 170 4.30 -7.09 -13.27
N GLY A 171 5.55 -7.54 -13.08
CA GLY A 171 6.16 -7.64 -11.75
C GLY A 171 6.21 -6.30 -11.04
N LEU A 172 6.56 -5.22 -11.75
CA LEU A 172 6.55 -3.86 -11.22
C LEU A 172 5.15 -3.42 -10.79
N GLN A 173 4.13 -3.71 -11.61
CA GLN A 173 2.74 -3.38 -11.34
C GLN A 173 2.23 -4.12 -10.10
N GLU A 174 2.54 -5.40 -9.96
CA GLU A 174 2.19 -6.22 -8.78
C GLU A 174 2.83 -5.68 -7.50
N LYS A 175 4.16 -5.43 -7.53
CA LYS A 175 4.92 -4.87 -6.40
C LYS A 175 4.34 -3.51 -6.00
N THR A 176 4.10 -2.63 -6.97
CA THR A 176 3.55 -1.29 -6.74
C THR A 176 2.13 -1.35 -6.15
N ASN A 177 1.27 -2.23 -6.67
CA ASN A 177 -0.08 -2.42 -6.15
C ASN A 177 -0.08 -2.93 -4.70
N SER A 178 0.79 -3.89 -4.42
CA SER A 178 1.00 -4.40 -3.06
C SER A 178 1.46 -3.30 -2.10
N PHE A 179 2.46 -2.51 -2.50
CA PHE A 179 2.97 -1.40 -1.69
C PHE A 179 1.91 -0.31 -1.46
N SER A 180 1.19 0.06 -2.52
CA SER A 180 0.08 1.03 -2.48
C SER A 180 -1.02 0.59 -1.51
N LYS A 181 -1.37 -0.70 -1.54
CA LYS A 181 -2.40 -1.28 -0.66
C LYS A 181 -2.00 -1.21 0.81
N GLU A 182 -0.75 -1.50 1.13
CA GLU A 182 -0.24 -1.39 2.49
C GLU A 182 -0.24 0.06 2.98
N PHE A 183 0.25 1.00 2.17
CA PHE A 183 0.23 2.41 2.53
C PHE A 183 -1.21 2.92 2.74
N ARG A 184 -2.15 2.58 1.86
CA ARG A 184 -3.58 2.90 2.03
C ARG A 184 -4.15 2.32 3.33
N SER A 185 -3.72 1.12 3.73
CA SER A 185 -4.17 0.49 4.97
C SER A 185 -3.69 1.21 6.24
N LEU A 186 -2.52 1.85 6.19
CA LEU A 186 -2.00 2.68 7.28
C LEU A 186 -2.74 4.02 7.41
N ARG A 187 -3.06 4.64 6.27
CA ARG A 187 -3.77 5.92 6.23
C ARG A 187 -5.25 5.79 6.60
N ASN A 188 -5.88 4.68 6.19
CA ASN A 188 -7.25 4.34 6.51
C ASN A 188 -7.29 3.05 7.34
N PRO A 189 -6.85 3.09 8.62
CA PRO A 189 -6.92 1.91 9.45
C PRO A 189 -8.38 1.48 9.51
N LYS A 190 -8.66 0.25 9.09
CA LYS A 190 -10.00 -0.34 9.24
C LYS A 190 -10.43 -0.10 10.67
N LYS A 191 -11.58 0.55 10.91
CA LYS A 191 -12.16 0.70 12.24
C LYS A 191 -12.14 -0.68 12.89
N LYS A 192 -11.25 -0.90 13.86
CA LYS A 192 -11.22 -2.16 14.59
C LYS A 192 -12.60 -2.31 15.21
N ASN A 193 -13.21 -3.48 15.07
CA ASN A 193 -14.43 -3.77 15.82
C ASN A 193 -14.13 -3.47 17.30
N LYS A 194 -14.91 -2.59 17.96
CA LYS A 194 -14.68 -2.12 19.34
C LYS A 194 -14.35 -3.25 20.34
N MET A 195 -14.74 -4.48 20.05
CA MET A 195 -14.37 -5.68 20.80
C MET A 195 -12.87 -6.00 20.85
N GLN A 196 -12.08 -5.61 19.85
CA GLN A 196 -10.64 -5.89 19.81
C GLN A 196 -9.81 -4.87 20.62
N GLU A 197 -10.32 -3.65 20.82
CA GLU A 197 -9.64 -2.58 21.57
C GLU A 197 -9.86 -2.63 23.08
N MET A 198 -10.84 -3.39 23.55
CA MET A 198 -11.08 -3.57 24.98
C MET A 198 -9.94 -4.37 25.64
N SER A 199 -9.45 -3.83 26.76
CA SER A 199 -8.55 -4.52 27.68
C SER A 199 -9.21 -5.81 28.20
N PHE A 200 -8.39 -6.74 28.71
CA PHE A 200 -8.90 -8.00 29.27
C PHE A 200 -9.95 -7.77 30.38
N LYS A 201 -9.80 -6.71 31.17
CA LYS A 201 -10.76 -6.32 32.21
C LYS A 201 -12.10 -5.89 31.61
N GLU A 202 -12.10 -5.04 30.58
CA GLU A 202 -13.32 -4.57 29.93
C GLU A 202 -14.05 -5.71 29.20
N LYS A 203 -13.31 -6.64 28.58
CA LYS A 203 -13.88 -7.87 27.99
C LYS A 203 -14.57 -8.74 29.03
N MET A 204 -13.97 -8.89 30.22
CA MET A 204 -14.57 -9.64 31.33
C MET A 204 -15.82 -8.95 31.90
N GLU A 205 -15.82 -7.63 32.05
CA GLU A 205 -16.99 -6.89 32.52
C GLU A 205 -18.16 -6.97 31.54
N LEU A 206 -17.89 -6.85 30.22
CA LEU A 206 -18.91 -7.00 29.20
C LEU A 206 -19.47 -8.43 29.11
N ALA A 207 -18.64 -9.45 29.33
CA ALA A 207 -19.09 -10.83 29.44
C ALA A 207 -19.99 -11.06 30.67
N LYS A 208 -19.61 -10.51 31.83
CA LYS A 208 -20.43 -10.55 33.05
C LYS A 208 -21.77 -9.83 32.86
N HIS A 209 -21.77 -8.66 32.23
CA HIS A 209 -23.00 -7.92 31.92
C HIS A 209 -23.92 -8.66 30.94
N LYS A 210 -23.36 -9.32 29.91
CA LYS A 210 -24.14 -10.14 28.97
C LYS A 210 -24.76 -11.35 29.66
N GLN A 211 -24.03 -12.04 30.54
CA GLN A 211 -24.59 -13.13 31.34
C GLN A 211 -25.71 -12.65 32.28
N GLN A 212 -25.54 -11.51 32.95
CA GLN A 212 -26.58 -10.95 33.82
C GLN A 212 -27.86 -10.56 33.06
N LYS A 213 -27.75 -10.05 31.83
CA LYS A 213 -28.93 -9.76 30.98
C LYS A 213 -29.68 -11.03 30.57
N GLN A 214 -28.98 -12.10 30.21
CA GLN A 214 -29.61 -13.39 29.89
C GLN A 214 -30.29 -14.05 31.11
N ILE A 215 -29.75 -13.83 32.31
CA ILE A 215 -30.36 -14.33 33.55
C ILE A 215 -31.66 -13.57 33.89
N LYS A 216 -31.70 -12.24 33.65
CA LYS A 216 -32.90 -11.44 33.89
C LYS A 216 -34.05 -11.79 32.93
N GLU A 217 -33.78 -12.04 31.66
CA GLU A 217 -34.82 -12.44 30.69
C GLU A 217 -35.46 -13.81 30.99
N LYS A 218 -34.72 -14.76 31.56
CA LYS A 218 -35.29 -16.04 32.01
C LYS A 218 -36.14 -15.92 33.28
N SER A 219 -35.90 -14.91 34.13
CA SER A 219 -36.64 -14.71 35.38
C SER A 219 -37.99 -13.98 35.24
N SER A 220 -38.29 -13.39 34.07
CA SER A 220 -39.57 -12.72 33.78
C SER A 220 -40.63 -13.64 33.16
N GLY A 221 -40.40 -14.96 33.15
CA GLY A 221 -41.40 -15.98 32.79
C GLY A 221 -42.50 -16.10 33.86
N LYS A 222 -43.65 -15.50 33.55
CA LYS A 222 -44.94 -15.52 34.26
C LYS A 222 -45.25 -16.85 34.98
N LYS A 223 -45.54 -16.78 36.29
CA LYS A 223 -46.26 -17.83 37.04
C LYS A 223 -47.66 -18.02 36.45
N VAL A 224 -48.05 -19.26 36.16
CA VAL A 224 -49.46 -19.67 36.10
C VAL A 224 -49.62 -20.88 37.00
N GLN A 225 -50.24 -20.68 38.16
CA GLN A 225 -50.85 -21.71 38.99
C GLN A 225 -52.31 -21.84 38.54
N GLY A 226 -52.79 -23.08 38.37
CA GLY A 226 -54.18 -23.38 38.02
C GLY A 226 -54.49 -24.88 38.04
N VAL A 227 -54.50 -25.44 39.26
CA VAL A 227 -55.28 -26.59 39.81
C VAL A 227 -55.47 -27.88 38.97
N PRO A 228 -55.22 -29.08 39.55
CA PRO A 228 -55.54 -30.36 38.93
C PRO A 228 -57.03 -30.73 39.08
N LYS A 229 -57.64 -31.26 38.03
CA LYS A 229 -58.86 -32.09 38.12
C LYS A 229 -58.73 -33.30 37.20
N VAL A 230 -58.49 -34.45 37.81
CA VAL A 230 -58.86 -35.75 37.24
C VAL A 230 -60.26 -36.06 37.77
N GLN A 231 -61.23 -36.20 36.88
CA GLN A 231 -62.49 -36.88 37.17
C GLN A 231 -62.53 -38.16 36.34
N VAL A 232 -62.76 -39.26 37.04
CA VAL A 232 -63.01 -40.61 36.53
C VAL A 232 -64.41 -40.67 35.96
N ILE A 233 -64.56 -41.12 34.70
CA ILE A 233 -65.43 -42.24 34.27
C ILE A 233 -64.70 -42.94 33.12
#